data_AF-A0A916DEJ8-F1
#
_entry.id   AF-A0A916DEJ8-F1
#
_cell.length_a   1.000
_cell.length_b   1.000
_cell.length_c   1.000
_cell.angle_alpha   90.00
_cell.angle_beta   90.00
_cell.angle_gamma   90.00
#
_symmetry.space_group_name_H-M   'P 1'
#
loop_
_entity.id
_entity.type
_entity.pdbx_description
1 polymer ?
#
loop_
_entity_poly.entity_id
_entity_poly.type
_entity_poly.pdbx_seq_one_letter_code
_entity_poly.pdbx_strand_id
1 'polypeptide(L)'
;LTGSHQVLCVTHLAQVASFADTHFKVSKHVSGSRTVTDIEQLYDSARVEEITQMLGSETESARLNAHELLGLARQTKMSQQVRLL
;
A
#
# COMPACT_ATOMS: atom_id res chain seq x y z
N LEU A 1 -1.79 20.82 1.94
CA LEU A 1 -3.25 20.63 2.14
C LEU A 1 -3.59 19.39 2.98
N THR A 2 -2.79 18.31 2.94
CA THR A 2 -3.12 17.05 3.63
C THR A 2 -2.67 16.94 5.09
N GLY A 3 -1.77 17.81 5.58
CA GLY A 3 -1.22 17.69 6.95
C GLY A 3 -2.23 17.80 8.10
N SER A 4 -3.45 18.26 7.83
CA SER A 4 -4.54 18.39 8.80
C SER A 4 -5.80 17.62 8.43
N HIS A 5 -5.77 16.79 7.38
CA HIS A 5 -6.94 16.06 6.89
C HIS A 5 -6.63 14.58 6.76
N GLN A 6 -7.61 13.73 7.09
CA GLN A 6 -7.54 12.32 6.73
C GLN A 6 -7.93 12.15 5.27
N VAL A 7 -7.06 11.52 4.48
CA VAL A 7 -7.33 11.19 3.07
C VAL A 7 -7.57 9.70 2.95
N LEU A 8 -8.73 9.32 2.42
CA LEU A 8 -9.06 7.95 2.03
C LEU A 8 -8.89 7.83 0.51
N CYS A 9 -8.08 6.87 0.07
CA CYS A 9 -7.80 6.63 -1.34
C CYS A 9 -8.00 5.15 -1.66
N VAL A 10 -8.77 4.88 -2.72
CA VAL A 10 -8.88 3.54 -3.33
C VAL A 10 -8.03 3.56 -4.60
N THR A 11 -7.06 2.67 -4.71
CA THR A 11 -6.12 2.66 -5.83
C THR A 11 -5.69 1.24 -6.18
N HIS A 12 -5.35 1.04 -7.45
CA HIS A 12 -4.72 -0.17 -7.97
C HIS A 12 -3.24 0.07 -8.31
N LEU A 13 -2.74 1.30 -8.13
CA LEU A 13 -1.35 1.65 -8.46
C LEU A 13 -0.46 1.44 -7.23
N ALA A 14 0.53 0.56 -7.37
CA ALA A 14 1.53 0.25 -6.34
C ALA A 14 2.25 1.52 -5.83
N GLN A 15 2.54 2.44 -6.74
CA GLN A 15 3.22 3.71 -6.45
C GLN A 15 2.39 4.59 -5.52
N VAL A 16 1.06 4.62 -5.68
CA VAL A 16 0.17 5.42 -4.82
C VAL A 16 -0.01 4.72 -3.47
N ALA A 17 -0.27 3.41 -3.47
CA ALA A 17 -0.44 2.62 -2.25
C ALA A 17 0.81 2.64 -1.34
N SER A 18 2.00 2.76 -1.94
CA SER A 18 3.27 2.83 -1.21
C SER A 18 3.37 4.09 -0.32
N PHE A 19 2.65 5.18 -0.63
CA PHE A 19 2.65 6.41 0.16
C PHE A 19 1.68 6.41 1.34
N ALA A 20 0.77 5.42 1.42
CA ALA A 20 -0.22 5.37 2.48
C ALA A 20 0.41 5.26 3.88
N ASP A 21 -0.13 5.99 4.86
CA ASP A 21 0.18 5.79 6.28
C ASP A 21 -0.36 4.45 6.77
N THR A 22 -1.57 4.10 6.33
CA THR A 22 -2.25 2.84 6.61
C THR A 22 -2.69 2.22 5.30
N HIS A 23 -2.36 0.95 5.09
CA HIS A 23 -2.72 0.22 3.88
C HIS A 23 -3.73 -0.87 4.21
N PHE A 24 -4.91 -0.81 3.60
CA PHE A 24 -5.91 -1.86 3.69
C PHE A 24 -6.01 -2.63 2.37
N LYS A 25 -6.06 -3.95 2.45
CA LYS A 25 -6.38 -4.83 1.32
C LYS A 25 -7.87 -5.12 1.34
N VAL A 26 -8.50 -5.00 0.17
CA VAL A 26 -9.89 -5.40 -0.03
C VAL A 26 -9.89 -6.65 -0.89
N SER A 27 -10.42 -7.75 -0.35
CA SER A 27 -10.48 -9.03 -1.04
C SER A 27 -11.93 -9.54 -1.11
N LYS A 28 -12.17 -10.49 -2.02
CA LYS A 28 -13.46 -11.18 -2.11
C LYS A 28 -13.24 -12.67 -2.00
N HIS A 29 -14.08 -13.34 -1.23
CA HIS A 29 -14.15 -14.79 -1.19
C HIS A 29 -15.60 -15.25 -1.31
N VAL A 30 -15.81 -16.53 -1.62
CA VAL A 30 -17.15 -17.13 -1.64
C VAL A 30 -17.41 -17.79 -0.29
N SER A 31 -18.51 -17.41 0.35
CA SER A 31 -19.01 -18.03 1.58
C SER A 31 -20.40 -18.60 1.32
N GLY A 32 -20.49 -19.93 1.27
CA GLY A 32 -21.69 -20.64 0.82
C GLY A 32 -22.04 -20.28 -0.63
N SER A 33 -23.20 -19.67 -0.84
CA SER A 33 -23.69 -19.25 -2.17
C SER A 33 -23.53 -17.75 -2.44
N ARG A 34 -22.78 -17.02 -1.62
CA ARG A 34 -22.62 -15.56 -1.75
C ARG A 34 -21.15 -15.16 -1.79
N THR A 35 -20.83 -14.15 -2.61
CA THR A 35 -19.54 -13.46 -2.53
C THR A 35 -19.56 -12.48 -1.38
N VAL A 36 -18.55 -12.57 -0.51
CA VAL A 36 -18.32 -11.69 0.63
C VAL A 36 -17.06 -10.88 0.37
N THR A 37 -17.06 -9.62 0.82
CA THR A 37 -15.91 -8.72 0.75
C THR A 37 -15.29 -8.61 2.14
N ASP A 38 -13.98 -8.82 2.24
CA ASP A 38 -13.22 -8.58 3.47
C ASP A 38 -12.29 -7.40 3.30
N ILE A 39 -11.96 -6.77 4.44
CA ILE A 39 -10.99 -5.69 4.53
C ILE A 39 -9.99 -6.06 5.61
N GLU A 40 -8.71 -6.08 5.26
CA GLU A 40 -7.61 -6.39 6.17
C GLU A 40 -6.61 -5.24 6.19
N GLN A 41 -6.18 -4.81 7.38
CA GLN A 41 -5.07 -3.88 7.51
C GLN A 41 -3.75 -4.63 7.32
N LEU A 42 -2.92 -4.16 6.39
CA LEU A 42 -1.63 -4.76 6.11
C LEU A 42 -0.50 -4.08 6.88
N TYR A 43 0.41 -4.88 7.40
CA TYR A 43 1.62 -4.46 8.11
C TYR A 43 2.86 -5.04 7.44
N ASP A 44 4.00 -4.35 7.58
CA ASP A 44 5.36 -4.82 7.26
C ASP A 44 5.45 -5.74 6.03
N SER A 45 5.66 -7.05 6.24
CA SER A 45 5.83 -8.03 5.17
C SER A 45 4.59 -8.20 4.31
N ALA A 46 3.40 -8.24 4.91
CA ALA A 46 2.14 -8.36 4.15
C ALA A 46 1.93 -7.14 3.25
N ARG A 47 2.40 -5.96 3.68
CA ARG A 47 2.40 -4.77 2.82
C ARG A 47 3.36 -4.90 1.64
N VAL A 48 4.55 -5.47 1.84
CA VAL A 48 5.51 -5.73 0.74
C VAL A 48 4.91 -6.72 -0.26
N GLU A 49 4.29 -7.79 0.22
CA GLU A 49 3.64 -8.80 -0.62
C GLU A 49 2.51 -8.19 -1.46
N GLU A 50 1.65 -7.36 -0.86
CA GLU A 50 0.58 -6.70 -1.61
C GLU A 50 1.13 -5.75 -2.68
N ILE A 51 2.13 -4.94 -2.35
CA ILE A 51 2.77 -4.05 -3.34
C ILE A 51 3.42 -4.86 -4.47
N THR A 52 4.03 -6.01 -4.14
CA THR A 52 4.59 -6.94 -5.13
C THR A 52 3.49 -7.48 -6.06
N GLN A 53 2.35 -7.92 -5.50
CA GLN A 53 1.19 -8.36 -6.27
C GLN A 53 0.63 -7.25 -7.17
N MET A 54 0.54 -6.01 -6.66
CA MET A 54 0.09 -4.85 -7.44
C MET A 54 1.03 -4.50 -8.61
N LEU A 55 2.32 -4.84 -8.52
CA LEU A 55 3.28 -4.70 -9.63
C LEU A 55 3.10 -5.76 -10.72
N GLY A 56 2.21 -6.75 -10.53
CA GLY A 56 1.84 -7.74 -11.53
C GLY A 56 2.86 -8.86 -11.71
N SER A 57 3.74 -9.09 -10.72
CA SER A 57 4.76 -10.14 -10.76
C SER A 57 5.06 -10.66 -9.36
N GLU A 58 5.31 -11.97 -9.22
CA GLU A 58 5.72 -12.61 -7.96
C GLU A 58 7.22 -12.93 -7.92
N THR A 59 7.99 -12.33 -8.82
CA THR A 59 9.44 -12.54 -8.91
C THR A 59 10.20 -11.83 -7.78
N GLU A 60 11.41 -12.31 -7.52
CA GLU A 60 12.32 -11.65 -6.58
C GLU A 60 12.57 -10.18 -6.95
N SER A 61 12.75 -9.90 -8.24
CA SER A 61 12.94 -8.54 -8.73
C SER A 61 11.73 -7.64 -8.46
N ALA A 62 10.50 -8.18 -8.54
CA ALA A 62 9.29 -7.43 -8.20
C ALA A 62 9.22 -7.14 -6.70
N ARG A 63 9.64 -8.10 -5.86
CA ARG A 63 9.72 -7.92 -4.41
C ARG A 63 10.78 -6.90 -4.01
N LEU A 64 11.94 -6.90 -4.67
CA LEU A 64 12.96 -5.86 -4.50
C LEU A 64 12.43 -4.48 -4.90
N ASN A 65 11.75 -4.37 -6.04
CA ASN A 65 11.10 -3.12 -6.48
C ASN A 65 10.05 -2.64 -5.46
N ALA A 66 9.24 -3.54 -4.90
CA ALA A 66 8.29 -3.19 -3.84
C ALA A 66 8.98 -2.61 -2.59
N HIS A 67 10.12 -3.19 -2.17
CA HIS A 67 10.93 -2.64 -1.09
C HIS A 67 11.46 -1.24 -1.42
N GLU A 68 11.93 -1.02 -2.65
CA GLU A 68 12.42 0.29 -3.11
C GLU A 68 11.30 1.33 -3.12
N LEU A 69 10.11 1.01 -3.65
CA LEU A 69 8.96 1.91 -3.65
C LEU A 69 8.54 2.32 -2.24
N LEU A 70 8.46 1.36 -1.31
CA LEU A 70 8.13 1.62 0.09
C LEU A 70 9.24 2.41 0.80
N GLY A 71 10.50 2.22 0.41
CA GLY A 71 11.64 3.01 0.89
C GLY A 71 11.57 4.46 0.42
N LEU A 72 11.38 4.67 -0.89
CA LEU A 72 11.24 5.99 -1.53
C LEU A 72 10.06 6.77 -0.96
N ALA A 73 8.92 6.12 -0.78
CA ALA A 73 7.73 6.72 -0.18
C ALA A 73 8.02 7.22 1.25
N ARG A 74 8.66 6.39 2.09
CA ARG A 74 9.06 6.79 3.44
C ARG A 74 10.02 7.98 3.44
N GLN A 75 11.09 7.92 2.63
CA GLN A 75 12.08 8.99 2.53
C GLN A 75 11.46 10.32 2.05
N THR A 76 10.54 10.24 1.08
CA THR A 76 9.84 11.42 0.55
C THR A 76 8.96 12.05 1.62
N LYS A 77 8.19 11.24 2.36
CA LYS A 77 7.32 11.72 3.45
C LYS A 77 8.13 12.37 4.57
N MET A 78 9.27 11.77 4.96
CA MET A 78 10.17 12.35 5.96
C MET A 78 10.76 13.69 5.49
N SER A 79 11.24 13.76 4.24
CA SER A 79 11.81 14.99 3.66
C SER A 79 10.78 16.12 3.59
N GLN A 80 9.52 15.80 3.27
CA GLN A 80 8.43 16.78 3.25
C GLN A 80 8.05 17.26 4.65
N GLN A 81 8.14 16.40 5.66
CA GLN A 81 7.84 16.75 7.05
C GLN A 81 8.90 17.68 7.66
N VAL A 82 10.18 17.50 7.33
CA VAL A 82 11.27 18.41 7.75
C VAL A 82 11.14 19.79 7.11
N ARG A 83 10.58 19.88 5.90
CA ARG A 83 10.39 21.16 5.18
C ARG A 83 9.23 22.01 5.71
N LEU A 84 8.39 21.45 6.58
CA LEU A 84 7.24 22.09 7.22
C LEU A 84 7.54 22.54 8.66
N LEU A 85 8.77 22.31 9.15
CA LEU A 85 9.32 22.79 10.42
C LEU A 85 10.30 23.93 10.15
#